data_AF-A0A4Z0V403-F1
#
_entry.id   AF-A0A4Z0V403-F1
#
_cell.length_a   1.000
_cell.length_b   1.000
_cell.length_c   1.000
_cell.angle_alpha   90.00
_cell.angle_beta   90.00
_cell.angle_gamma   90.00
#
_symmetry.space_group_name_H-M   'P 1'
#
loop_
_entity.id
_entity.type
_entity.pdbx_description
1 polymer ?
#
loop_
_entity_poly.entity_id
_entity_poly.type
_entity_poly.pdbx_seq_one_letter_code
_entity_poly.pdbx_strand_id
1 'polypeptide(L)'
;MKKILLTAIALLAAICVFAQDASSTASTVVRRKVSERNARSSAPGVTQRMQSHIDNSLSSSDDSELQWMRVMYRSLDLTKDANGALYYPDEVVEGQDNLFRIIMKRMADGQLSAYEYLDGRERFTDEYKVKMRDILDRFYILHKDAKGSTEKNPKFSIDESDIPASEVLSYYIIERWEFDRRSNRVSTRVEAVCPVLHRAGDFGAEAVKYPMFWVRYDDLRPWIASQYIFTDDDNNLARHSYDDYFRLGLYDGDIYKTRNLKNKSLMQLHPDPDDLARARDSIQNRLDSYEKKLWVPSLDELAARREAADKAAAIAAGTEDGSEGISADSGDSGRSSARVSRSKRGVKSAASKSKPAKVKKPKAVKSRSTATRSVRNNRKRN
;
A
#
# COMPACT_ATOMS: atom_id res chain seq x y z
N MET A 1 -60.33 37.84 -41.97
CA MET A 1 -58.96 38.20 -41.54
C MET A 1 -58.88 39.14 -40.32
N LYS A 2 -59.98 39.47 -39.61
CA LYS A 2 -59.93 40.27 -38.36
C LYS A 2 -60.04 39.45 -37.06
N LYS A 3 -60.46 38.18 -37.13
CA LYS A 3 -60.57 37.28 -35.96
C LYS A 3 -59.30 36.47 -35.66
N ILE A 4 -58.36 36.40 -36.61
CA ILE A 4 -57.06 35.70 -36.45
C ILE A 4 -56.00 36.66 -35.89
N LEU A 5 -56.17 37.97 -36.11
CA LEU A 5 -55.27 39.00 -35.59
C LEU A 5 -55.48 39.24 -34.09
N LEU A 6 -56.72 39.12 -33.60
CA LEU A 6 -57.06 39.25 -32.18
C LEU A 6 -56.62 38.06 -31.32
N THR A 7 -56.55 36.86 -31.90
CA THR A 7 -56.01 35.67 -31.20
C THR A 7 -54.49 35.67 -31.16
N ALA A 8 -53.81 36.25 -32.15
CA ALA A 8 -52.35 36.42 -32.14
C ALA A 8 -51.87 37.47 -31.12
N ILE A 9 -52.64 38.54 -30.87
CA ILE A 9 -52.32 39.58 -29.88
C ILE A 9 -52.59 39.07 -28.45
N ALA A 10 -53.59 38.19 -28.26
CA ALA A 10 -53.84 37.55 -26.96
C ALA A 10 -52.79 36.46 -26.61
N LEU A 11 -52.13 35.84 -27.60
CA LEU A 11 -51.06 34.87 -27.36
C LEU A 11 -49.69 35.51 -27.07
N LEU A 12 -49.49 36.78 -27.47
CA LEU A 12 -48.25 37.54 -27.24
C LEU A 12 -48.22 38.29 -25.89
N ALA A 13 -49.38 38.44 -25.21
CA ALA A 13 -49.47 39.06 -23.89
C ALA A 13 -49.22 38.09 -22.72
N ALA A 14 -49.05 36.79 -22.98
CA ALA A 14 -48.81 35.77 -21.95
C ALA A 14 -47.32 35.45 -21.70
N ILE A 15 -46.37 36.18 -22.31
CA ILE A 15 -44.93 35.93 -22.20
C ILE A 15 -44.19 36.97 -21.31
N CYS A 16 -44.89 37.97 -20.76
CA CYS A 16 -44.27 39.04 -19.95
C CYS A 16 -44.63 39.03 -18.46
N VAL A 17 -44.62 37.87 -17.81
CA VAL A 17 -44.56 37.80 -16.34
C VAL A 17 -43.51 36.76 -15.97
N PHE A 18 -42.25 37.20 -15.89
CA PHE A 18 -41.22 36.81 -14.90
C PHE A 18 -39.91 37.52 -15.30
N ALA A 19 -39.90 38.84 -15.13
CA ALA A 19 -38.67 39.62 -15.09
C ALA A 19 -38.81 40.67 -13.98
N GLN A 20 -38.51 40.25 -12.75
CA GLN A 20 -38.04 41.17 -11.72
C GLN A 20 -36.85 40.56 -10.99
N ASP A 21 -35.82 41.38 -10.98
CA ASP A 21 -34.46 41.22 -10.50
C ASP A 21 -34.43 41.15 -8.96
N ALA A 22 -33.62 40.25 -8.42
CA ALA A 22 -33.18 40.31 -7.02
C ALA A 22 -31.81 39.63 -6.91
N SER A 23 -30.77 40.45 -7.10
CA SER A 23 -29.41 40.17 -6.66
C SER A 23 -29.39 39.64 -5.22
N SER A 24 -28.93 38.41 -5.03
CA SER A 24 -28.42 37.95 -3.74
C SER A 24 -27.33 36.89 -3.94
N THR A 25 -26.18 37.23 -3.37
CA THR A 25 -24.93 36.46 -3.33
C THR A 25 -25.16 35.11 -2.67
N ALA A 26 -25.01 34.02 -3.41
CA ALA A 26 -24.84 32.69 -2.84
C ALA A 26 -23.92 31.85 -3.73
N SER A 27 -22.80 31.43 -3.13
CA SER A 27 -21.79 30.54 -3.68
C SER A 27 -22.38 29.40 -4.50
N THR A 28 -22.05 29.37 -5.80
CA THR A 28 -22.32 28.26 -6.70
C THR A 28 -21.51 27.04 -6.28
N VAL A 29 -22.10 26.18 -5.46
CA VAL A 29 -21.63 24.80 -5.29
C VAL A 29 -21.91 24.09 -6.61
N VAL A 30 -20.86 23.83 -7.37
CA VAL A 30 -20.90 22.99 -8.58
C VAL A 30 -21.41 21.60 -8.17
N ARG A 31 -22.70 21.32 -8.39
CA ARG A 31 -23.26 19.96 -8.35
C ARG A 31 -22.67 19.19 -9.52
N ARG A 32 -21.54 18.53 -9.29
CA ARG A 32 -20.97 17.53 -10.19
C ARG A 32 -22.04 16.46 -10.46
N LYS A 33 -22.35 16.23 -11.73
CA LYS A 33 -23.31 15.24 -12.27
C LYS A 33 -23.30 13.96 -11.43
N VAL A 34 -24.40 13.68 -10.73
CA VAL A 34 -24.62 12.43 -9.96
C VAL A 34 -24.97 11.25 -10.89
N SER A 35 -25.18 11.52 -12.18
CA SER A 35 -25.70 10.56 -13.16
C SER A 35 -24.80 9.35 -13.44
N GLU A 36 -23.50 9.41 -13.16
CA GLU A 36 -22.58 8.28 -13.42
C GLU A 36 -22.29 7.42 -12.19
N ARG A 37 -22.71 7.84 -10.99
CA ARG A 37 -22.49 7.07 -9.76
C ARG A 37 -23.35 5.82 -9.63
N ASN A 38 -24.50 5.77 -10.30
CA ASN A 38 -25.44 4.65 -10.21
C ASN A 38 -25.13 3.48 -11.16
N ALA A 39 -24.11 3.57 -12.01
CA ALA A 39 -23.77 2.50 -12.95
C ALA A 39 -22.76 1.48 -12.40
N ARG A 40 -22.11 1.74 -11.25
CA ARG A 40 -21.33 0.73 -10.53
C ARG A 40 -22.27 0.00 -9.60
N SER A 41 -22.54 -1.27 -9.89
CA SER A 41 -23.37 -2.12 -9.03
C SER A 41 -22.77 -2.14 -7.63
N SER A 42 -23.57 -1.76 -6.63
CA SER A 42 -23.20 -1.93 -5.22
C SER A 42 -22.83 -3.39 -5.00
N ALA A 43 -21.59 -3.65 -4.61
CA ALA A 43 -21.20 -4.99 -4.19
C ALA A 43 -22.07 -5.39 -2.97
N PRO A 44 -22.58 -6.62 -2.90
CA PRO A 44 -23.37 -7.09 -1.76
C PRO A 44 -22.55 -6.98 -0.48
N GLY A 45 -23.12 -6.38 0.57
CA GLY A 45 -22.46 -6.25 1.88
C GLY A 45 -21.63 -4.98 2.09
N VAL A 46 -21.45 -4.13 1.06
CA VAL A 46 -20.75 -2.84 1.22
C VAL A 46 -21.72 -1.77 1.71
N THR A 47 -21.47 -1.22 2.89
CA THR A 47 -22.27 -0.10 3.42
C THR A 47 -22.00 1.19 2.64
N GLN A 48 -22.96 2.11 2.60
CA GLN A 48 -22.79 3.40 1.90
C GLN A 48 -21.58 4.21 2.43
N ARG A 49 -21.26 4.08 3.72
CA ARG A 49 -20.05 4.68 4.30
C ARG A 49 -18.78 4.05 3.73
N MET A 50 -18.73 2.72 3.64
CA MET A 50 -17.59 2.01 3.05
C MET A 50 -17.42 2.38 1.57
N GLN A 51 -18.52 2.45 0.81
CA GLN A 51 -18.51 2.91 -0.58
C GLN A 51 -17.89 4.31 -0.71
N SER A 52 -18.31 5.26 0.14
CA SER A 52 -17.76 6.61 0.12
C SER A 52 -16.26 6.68 0.45
N HIS A 53 -15.78 5.79 1.33
CA HIS A 53 -14.37 5.70 1.68
C HIS A 53 -13.54 5.12 0.53
N ILE A 54 -14.05 4.07 -0.12
CA ILE A 54 -13.47 3.49 -1.33
C ILE A 54 -13.42 4.56 -2.42
N ASP A 55 -14.53 5.23 -2.71
CA ASP A 55 -14.61 6.28 -3.74
C ASP A 55 -13.64 7.43 -3.47
N ASN A 56 -13.51 7.87 -2.21
CA ASN A 56 -12.55 8.92 -1.86
C ASN A 56 -11.10 8.48 -2.12
N SER A 57 -10.75 7.25 -1.72
CA SER A 57 -9.42 6.68 -1.98
C SER A 57 -9.15 6.40 -3.47
N LEU A 58 -10.17 6.10 -4.27
CA LEU A 58 -10.08 5.99 -5.72
C LEU A 58 -9.93 7.37 -6.36
N SER A 59 -10.61 8.39 -5.83
CA SER A 59 -10.57 9.76 -6.35
C SER A 59 -9.28 10.52 -6.06
N SER A 60 -8.51 10.10 -5.06
CA SER A 60 -7.16 10.63 -4.81
C SER A 60 -6.12 10.15 -5.83
N SER A 61 -6.52 9.38 -6.85
CA SER A 61 -5.66 8.88 -7.93
C SER A 61 -5.45 9.90 -9.06
N ASP A 62 -5.68 11.20 -8.82
CA ASP A 62 -5.33 12.18 -9.83
C ASP A 62 -3.79 12.33 -9.85
N ASP A 63 -3.17 11.71 -10.84
CA ASP A 63 -1.70 11.68 -11.00
C ASP A 63 -1.09 13.10 -11.08
N SER A 64 -1.91 14.14 -11.25
CA SER A 64 -1.54 15.55 -11.30
C SER A 64 -0.93 16.09 -9.99
N GLU A 65 -1.33 15.55 -8.84
CA GLU A 65 -0.85 15.98 -7.51
C GLU A 65 0.39 15.20 -7.03
N LEU A 66 0.80 14.20 -7.80
CA LEU A 66 1.97 13.37 -7.51
C LEU A 66 3.23 14.11 -7.92
N GLN A 67 4.14 14.33 -6.96
CA GLN A 67 5.44 14.90 -7.24
C GLN A 67 6.46 13.84 -7.66
N TRP A 68 6.29 12.61 -7.20
CA TRP A 68 7.13 11.48 -7.57
C TRP A 68 6.33 10.19 -7.58
N MET A 69 6.63 9.33 -8.55
CA MET A 69 6.00 8.02 -8.69
C MET A 69 7.02 7.00 -9.19
N ARG A 70 6.94 5.78 -8.69
CA ARG A 70 7.74 4.65 -9.15
C ARG A 70 6.93 3.36 -9.14
N VAL A 71 6.89 2.67 -10.27
CA VAL A 71 6.07 1.45 -10.46
C VAL A 71 6.94 0.20 -10.46
N MET A 72 6.77 -0.63 -9.45
CA MET A 72 7.52 -1.86 -9.18
C MET A 72 6.62 -3.08 -9.43
N TYR A 73 7.24 -4.18 -9.82
CA TYR A 73 6.56 -5.46 -9.99
C TYR A 73 7.14 -6.44 -8.98
N ARG A 74 6.28 -7.02 -8.14
CA ARG A 74 6.69 -7.98 -7.11
C ARG A 74 6.06 -9.33 -7.34
N SER A 75 6.82 -10.36 -6.98
CA SER A 75 6.35 -11.73 -6.86
C SER A 75 6.10 -12.01 -5.39
N LEU A 76 4.85 -12.26 -5.04
CA LEU A 76 4.42 -12.74 -3.74
C LEU A 76 4.42 -14.26 -3.80
N ASP A 77 5.23 -14.88 -2.95
CA ASP A 77 5.25 -16.33 -2.79
C ASP A 77 4.33 -16.70 -1.64
N LEU A 78 3.32 -17.54 -1.91
CA LEU A 78 2.31 -17.94 -0.92
C LEU A 78 2.84 -18.94 0.12
N THR A 79 4.01 -19.52 -0.12
CA THR A 79 4.68 -20.39 0.87
C THR A 79 5.24 -19.60 2.05
N LYS A 80 5.37 -18.28 1.93
CA LYS A 80 5.79 -17.39 3.02
C LYS A 80 4.62 -17.08 3.94
N ASP A 81 4.85 -17.13 5.25
CA ASP A 81 3.84 -16.90 6.29
C ASP A 81 3.08 -15.57 6.10
N ALA A 82 3.81 -14.48 5.80
CA ALA A 82 3.22 -13.16 5.55
C ALA A 82 2.16 -13.17 4.43
N ASN A 83 2.31 -14.05 3.44
CA ASN A 83 1.40 -14.16 2.30
C ASN A 83 0.39 -15.31 2.43
N GLY A 84 0.48 -16.14 3.48
CA GLY A 84 -0.38 -17.30 3.68
C GLY A 84 -1.86 -16.95 3.69
N ALA A 85 -2.20 -15.74 4.14
CA ALA A 85 -3.56 -15.19 4.15
C ALA A 85 -4.24 -15.14 2.76
N LEU A 86 -3.45 -15.12 1.68
CA LEU A 86 -3.96 -15.12 0.30
C LEU A 86 -4.32 -16.53 -0.21
N TYR A 87 -3.65 -17.56 0.34
CA TYR A 87 -3.83 -18.97 -0.05
C TYR A 87 -4.94 -19.65 0.75
N TYR A 88 -4.94 -19.46 2.07
CA TYR A 88 -5.89 -20.10 2.96
C TYR A 88 -7.24 -19.38 2.99
N PRO A 89 -8.36 -20.10 3.13
CA PRO A 89 -8.44 -21.56 3.28
C PRO A 89 -8.32 -22.31 1.94
N ASP A 90 -7.63 -23.47 1.96
CA ASP A 90 -7.43 -24.31 0.76
C ASP A 90 -8.74 -25.00 0.35
N GLU A 91 -9.60 -25.35 1.30
CA GLU A 91 -10.98 -25.77 1.04
C GLU A 91 -11.95 -24.64 1.38
N VAL A 92 -13.09 -24.60 0.70
CA VAL A 92 -14.11 -23.58 0.98
C VAL A 92 -14.71 -23.86 2.36
N VAL A 93 -14.40 -22.99 3.32
CA VAL A 93 -15.02 -22.99 4.65
C VAL A 93 -16.17 -21.98 4.62
N GLU A 94 -17.30 -22.27 5.26
CA GLU A 94 -18.53 -21.47 5.20
C GLU A 94 -18.27 -19.94 5.31
N GLY A 95 -18.30 -19.26 4.15
CA GLY A 95 -18.18 -17.80 4.06
C GLY A 95 -16.76 -17.24 3.92
N GLN A 96 -15.72 -18.08 3.92
CA GLN A 96 -14.33 -17.66 3.66
C GLN A 96 -13.80 -18.36 2.40
N ASP A 97 -13.53 -17.56 1.38
CA ASP A 97 -12.89 -18.00 0.13
C ASP A 97 -11.47 -17.45 0.08
N ASN A 98 -10.55 -18.17 -0.56
CA ASN A 98 -9.23 -17.63 -0.88
C ASN A 98 -9.32 -16.53 -1.96
N LEU A 99 -8.26 -15.72 -2.10
CA LEU A 99 -8.26 -14.59 -3.02
C LEU A 99 -8.54 -15.01 -4.47
N PHE A 100 -7.97 -16.15 -4.89
CA PHE A 100 -8.15 -16.67 -6.24
C PHE A 100 -9.60 -17.05 -6.54
N ARG A 101 -10.28 -17.77 -5.64
CA ARG A 101 -11.68 -18.16 -5.79
C ARG A 101 -12.59 -16.94 -5.84
N ILE A 102 -12.33 -15.92 -5.01
CA ILE A 102 -13.09 -14.66 -5.06
C ILE A 102 -12.97 -14.05 -6.46
N ILE A 103 -11.75 -13.93 -6.99
CA ILE A 103 -11.51 -13.38 -8.34
C ILE A 103 -12.25 -14.21 -9.40
N MET A 104 -12.13 -15.53 -9.37
CA MET A 104 -12.75 -16.43 -10.34
C MET A 104 -14.28 -16.38 -10.29
N LYS A 105 -14.88 -16.43 -9.09
CA LYS A 105 -16.34 -16.30 -8.88
C LYS A 105 -16.86 -14.97 -9.47
N ARG A 106 -16.20 -13.85 -9.17
CA ARG A 106 -16.60 -12.52 -9.68
C ARG A 106 -16.40 -12.35 -11.18
N MET A 107 -15.38 -12.99 -11.73
CA MET A 107 -15.13 -12.99 -13.17
C MET A 107 -16.16 -13.87 -13.93
N ALA A 108 -16.53 -15.02 -13.35
CA ALA A 108 -17.56 -15.90 -13.88
C ALA A 108 -18.97 -15.25 -13.88
N ASP A 109 -19.25 -14.41 -12.87
CA ASP A 109 -20.45 -13.58 -12.79
C ASP A 109 -20.48 -12.40 -13.78
N GLY A 110 -19.34 -12.11 -14.43
CA GLY A 110 -19.15 -10.96 -15.32
C GLY A 110 -19.02 -9.61 -14.58
N GLN A 111 -18.78 -9.63 -13.27
CA GLN A 111 -18.66 -8.44 -12.43
C GLN A 111 -17.23 -7.88 -12.39
N LEU A 112 -16.24 -8.69 -12.72
CA LEU A 112 -14.82 -8.35 -12.71
C LEU A 112 -14.22 -8.48 -14.12
N SER A 113 -13.41 -7.49 -14.52
CA SER A 113 -12.71 -7.52 -15.80
C SER A 113 -11.26 -7.98 -15.62
N ALA A 114 -10.83 -8.91 -16.45
CA ALA A 114 -9.45 -9.40 -16.51
C ALA A 114 -8.74 -8.93 -17.80
N TYR A 115 -7.44 -8.74 -17.69
CA TYR A 115 -6.56 -8.26 -18.75
C TYR A 115 -5.46 -9.26 -19.05
N GLU A 116 -5.00 -9.31 -20.30
CA GLU A 116 -4.01 -10.30 -20.71
C GLU A 116 -2.66 -10.04 -20.05
N TYR A 117 -2.00 -11.11 -19.64
CA TYR A 117 -0.60 -11.05 -19.23
C TYR A 117 0.28 -10.97 -20.48
N LEU A 118 0.98 -9.84 -20.65
CA LEU A 118 1.92 -9.64 -21.75
C LEU A 118 3.34 -9.67 -21.18
N ASP A 119 4.27 -10.38 -21.83
CA ASP A 119 5.70 -10.45 -21.43
C ASP A 119 6.47 -9.12 -21.69
N GLY A 120 5.77 -8.00 -21.60
CA GLY A 120 6.19 -6.70 -22.09
C GLY A 120 5.63 -5.59 -21.23
N ARG A 121 4.68 -4.83 -21.75
CA ARG A 121 4.02 -3.76 -20.99
C ARG A 121 2.60 -4.17 -20.72
N GLU A 122 2.22 -4.14 -19.45
CA GLU A 122 0.82 -4.34 -19.09
C GLU A 122 -0.02 -3.18 -19.62
N ARG A 123 -1.14 -3.53 -20.26
CA ARG A 123 -2.10 -2.58 -20.82
C ARG A 123 -3.48 -2.91 -20.26
N PHE A 124 -4.00 -2.03 -19.42
CA PHE A 124 -5.34 -2.14 -18.85
C PHE A 124 -6.39 -1.43 -19.72
N THR A 125 -6.32 -1.61 -21.04
CA THR A 125 -7.28 -1.06 -22.00
C THR A 125 -8.26 -2.15 -22.44
N ASP A 126 -9.42 -1.73 -22.93
CA ASP A 126 -10.48 -2.66 -23.35
C ASP A 126 -10.05 -3.62 -24.47
N GLU A 127 -9.04 -3.23 -25.26
CA GLU A 127 -8.43 -4.06 -26.31
C GLU A 127 -7.76 -5.33 -25.76
N TYR A 128 -7.16 -5.25 -24.57
CA TYR A 128 -6.48 -6.38 -23.92
C TYR A 128 -7.34 -7.06 -22.85
N LYS A 129 -8.65 -6.76 -22.83
CA LYS A 129 -9.59 -7.41 -21.93
C LYS A 129 -9.81 -8.85 -22.41
N VAL A 130 -9.46 -9.81 -21.56
CA VAL A 130 -9.62 -11.23 -21.88
C VAL A 130 -11.05 -11.65 -21.58
N LYS A 131 -11.61 -12.50 -22.45
CA LYS A 131 -12.93 -13.09 -22.20
C LYS A 131 -12.78 -14.23 -21.20
N MET A 132 -13.75 -14.35 -20.31
CA MET A 132 -13.74 -15.39 -19.28
C MET A 132 -13.63 -16.81 -19.88
N ARG A 133 -14.35 -17.08 -20.98
CA ARG A 133 -14.27 -18.38 -21.67
C ARG A 133 -12.85 -18.74 -22.11
N ASP A 134 -12.12 -17.77 -22.67
CA ASP A 134 -10.76 -17.99 -23.16
C ASP A 134 -9.80 -18.32 -22.00
N ILE A 135 -10.03 -17.76 -20.80
CA ILE A 135 -9.26 -18.09 -19.59
C ILE A 135 -9.57 -19.52 -19.16
N LEU A 136 -10.86 -19.86 -19.05
CA LEU A 136 -11.29 -21.20 -18.62
C LEU A 136 -10.76 -22.28 -19.56
N ASP A 137 -10.86 -22.07 -20.87
CA ASP A 137 -10.35 -22.97 -21.89
C ASP A 137 -8.81 -23.10 -21.84
N ARG A 138 -8.09 -21.97 -21.71
CA ARG A 138 -6.61 -21.94 -21.69
C ARG A 138 -6.02 -22.68 -20.48
N PHE A 139 -6.70 -22.62 -19.34
CA PHE A 139 -6.23 -23.25 -18.10
C PHE A 139 -6.86 -24.62 -17.83
N TYR A 140 -7.68 -25.13 -18.76
CA TYR A 140 -8.40 -26.41 -18.65
C TYR A 140 -9.34 -26.47 -17.43
N ILE A 141 -9.97 -25.35 -17.11
CA ILE A 141 -10.94 -25.25 -16.01
C ILE A 141 -12.32 -25.63 -16.57
N LEU A 142 -12.89 -26.69 -16.00
CA LEU A 142 -14.20 -27.16 -16.42
C LEU A 142 -15.27 -26.13 -16.01
N HIS A 143 -16.19 -25.86 -16.94
CA HIS A 143 -17.22 -24.86 -16.72
C HIS A 143 -18.52 -25.23 -17.42
N LYS A 144 -19.62 -24.70 -16.90
CA LYS A 144 -20.96 -24.81 -17.47
C LYS A 144 -21.51 -23.41 -17.73
N ASP A 145 -22.36 -23.26 -18.74
CA ASP A 145 -23.07 -21.99 -18.94
C ASP A 145 -24.07 -21.78 -17.77
N ALA A 146 -23.99 -20.62 -17.13
CA ALA A 146 -24.88 -20.28 -16.02
C ALA A 146 -26.27 -19.87 -16.51
N LYS A 147 -27.27 -20.02 -15.64
CA LYS A 147 -28.64 -19.56 -15.91
C LYS A 147 -28.66 -18.04 -16.12
N GLY A 148 -29.09 -17.60 -17.31
CA GLY A 148 -29.09 -16.19 -17.70
C GLY A 148 -27.85 -15.73 -18.47
N SER A 149 -26.95 -16.66 -18.84
CA SER A 149 -25.90 -16.41 -19.83
C SER A 149 -26.54 -16.00 -21.16
N THR A 150 -26.12 -14.84 -21.69
CA THR A 150 -26.55 -14.33 -22.99
C THR A 150 -25.31 -14.21 -23.88
N GLU A 151 -25.43 -14.32 -25.20
CA GLU A 151 -24.30 -14.16 -26.14
C GLU A 151 -23.50 -12.86 -25.93
N LYS A 152 -24.18 -11.79 -25.51
CA LYS A 152 -23.55 -10.49 -25.18
C LYS A 152 -22.91 -10.41 -23.80
N ASN A 153 -23.40 -11.19 -22.84
CA ASN A 153 -22.93 -11.23 -21.45
C ASN A 153 -22.86 -12.70 -20.99
N PRO A 154 -21.81 -13.42 -21.38
CA PRO A 154 -21.66 -14.81 -21.00
C PRO A 154 -21.41 -14.90 -19.49
N LYS A 155 -22.18 -15.74 -18.82
CA LYS A 155 -22.00 -16.07 -17.40
C LYS A 155 -21.72 -17.55 -17.28
N PHE A 156 -20.78 -17.89 -16.41
CA PHE A 156 -20.35 -19.27 -16.22
C PHE A 156 -20.60 -19.72 -14.80
N SER A 157 -21.08 -20.96 -14.66
CA SER A 157 -21.18 -21.66 -13.39
C SER A 157 -20.00 -22.60 -13.33
N ILE A 158 -19.16 -22.43 -12.32
CA ILE A 158 -17.96 -23.23 -12.07
C ILE A 158 -18.19 -23.94 -10.75
N ASP A 159 -18.03 -25.26 -10.74
CA ASP A 159 -18.11 -26.03 -9.50
C ASP A 159 -16.84 -25.75 -8.67
N GLU A 160 -16.95 -25.71 -7.35
CA GLU A 160 -15.84 -25.26 -6.49
C GLU A 160 -14.61 -26.17 -6.58
N SER A 161 -14.83 -27.45 -6.89
CA SER A 161 -13.79 -28.46 -7.13
C SER A 161 -13.05 -28.27 -8.45
N ASP A 162 -13.65 -27.58 -9.43
CA ASP A 162 -13.03 -27.37 -10.75
C ASP A 162 -12.07 -26.18 -10.74
N ILE A 163 -12.11 -25.33 -9.71
CA ILE A 163 -11.20 -24.19 -9.56
C ILE A 163 -9.85 -24.70 -9.01
N PRO A 164 -8.74 -24.60 -9.76
CA PRO A 164 -7.42 -25.09 -9.34
C PRO A 164 -6.75 -24.13 -8.35
N ALA A 165 -7.41 -23.87 -7.22
CA ALA A 165 -6.95 -22.98 -6.17
C ALA A 165 -5.62 -23.45 -5.56
N SER A 166 -5.47 -24.75 -5.34
CA SER A 166 -4.28 -25.35 -4.72
C SER A 166 -3.04 -25.29 -5.62
N GLU A 167 -3.22 -25.11 -6.94
CA GLU A 167 -2.10 -24.91 -7.89
C GLU A 167 -1.61 -23.46 -7.93
N VAL A 168 -2.37 -22.49 -7.39
CA VAL A 168 -1.97 -21.07 -7.36
C VAL A 168 -1.12 -20.83 -6.12
N LEU A 169 0.20 -20.85 -6.30
CA LEU A 169 1.18 -20.70 -5.21
C LEU A 169 1.92 -19.36 -5.21
N SER A 170 1.64 -18.48 -6.17
CA SER A 170 2.25 -17.15 -6.21
C SER A 170 1.32 -16.12 -6.84
N TYR A 171 1.53 -14.85 -6.51
CA TYR A 171 0.89 -13.72 -7.16
C TYR A 171 1.93 -12.74 -7.68
N TYR A 172 1.74 -12.25 -8.89
CA TYR A 172 2.42 -11.05 -9.36
C TYR A 172 1.57 -9.83 -9.03
N ILE A 173 2.19 -8.82 -8.46
CA ILE A 173 1.54 -7.55 -8.17
C ILE A 173 2.29 -6.41 -8.83
N ILE A 174 1.55 -5.41 -9.28
CA ILE A 174 2.08 -4.12 -9.67
C ILE A 174 1.88 -3.16 -8.51
N GLU A 175 2.98 -2.69 -7.95
CA GLU A 175 3.00 -1.76 -6.83
C GLU A 175 3.44 -0.37 -7.32
N ARG A 176 2.66 0.65 -6.99
CA ARG A 176 2.97 2.05 -7.22
C ARG A 176 3.41 2.68 -5.91
N TRP A 177 4.63 3.20 -5.90
CA TRP A 177 5.15 4.07 -4.86
C TRP A 177 4.91 5.50 -5.26
N GLU A 178 4.20 6.25 -4.43
CA GLU A 178 3.69 7.56 -4.78
C GLU A 178 4.01 8.56 -3.68
N PHE A 179 4.53 9.73 -4.03
CA PHE A 179 4.69 10.86 -3.11
C PHE A 179 3.68 11.95 -3.48
N ASP A 180 2.66 12.08 -2.65
CA ASP A 180 1.58 13.05 -2.81
C ASP A 180 1.98 14.39 -2.18
N ARG A 181 1.92 15.46 -2.98
CA ARG A 181 2.26 16.82 -2.55
C ARG A 181 1.31 17.37 -1.49
N ARG A 182 0.03 16.96 -1.50
CA ARG A 182 -0.98 17.46 -0.58
C ARG A 182 -0.82 16.87 0.80
N SER A 183 -0.60 15.56 0.89
CA SER A 183 -0.38 14.86 2.15
C SER A 183 1.08 14.88 2.61
N ASN A 184 2.03 15.21 1.72
CA ASN A 184 3.48 15.16 1.95
C ASN A 184 3.93 13.81 2.53
N ARG A 185 3.32 12.72 2.09
CA ARG A 185 3.65 11.36 2.51
C ARG A 185 3.91 10.48 1.31
N VAL A 186 4.83 9.53 1.49
CA VAL A 186 4.99 8.43 0.57
C VAL A 186 3.94 7.37 0.92
N SER A 187 3.24 6.86 -0.08
CA SER A 187 2.31 5.75 0.07
C SER A 187 2.56 4.70 -0.99
N THR A 188 2.32 3.45 -0.61
CA THR A 188 2.33 2.31 -1.53
C THR A 188 0.90 1.95 -1.88
N ARG A 189 0.68 1.68 -3.16
CA ARG A 189 -0.62 1.30 -3.69
C ARG A 189 -0.48 0.18 -4.70
N VAL A 190 -1.26 -0.87 -4.53
CA VAL A 190 -1.35 -1.94 -5.53
C VAL A 190 -2.23 -1.48 -6.69
N GLU A 191 -1.70 -1.54 -7.90
CA GLU A 191 -2.40 -1.18 -9.15
C GLU A 191 -3.13 -2.39 -9.74
N ALA A 192 -2.47 -3.54 -9.77
CA ALA A 192 -3.02 -4.77 -10.32
C ALA A 192 -2.44 -6.02 -9.64
N VAL A 193 -3.22 -7.10 -9.68
CA VAL A 193 -2.87 -8.41 -9.14
C VAL A 193 -3.04 -9.46 -10.24
N CYS A 194 -2.11 -10.41 -10.33
CA CYS A 194 -2.11 -11.51 -11.29
C CYS A 194 -1.84 -12.83 -10.55
N PRO A 195 -2.79 -13.78 -10.55
CA PRO A 195 -2.56 -15.14 -10.06
C PRO A 195 -1.55 -15.88 -10.93
N VAL A 196 -0.65 -16.64 -10.30
CA VAL A 196 0.36 -17.47 -10.98
C VAL A 196 0.14 -18.93 -10.61
N LEU A 197 -0.12 -19.74 -11.63
CA LEU A 197 -0.32 -21.18 -11.51
C LEU A 197 1.04 -21.89 -11.54
N HIS A 198 1.26 -22.81 -10.62
CA HIS A 198 2.48 -23.61 -10.54
C HIS A 198 2.14 -25.05 -10.91
N ARG A 199 2.57 -25.48 -12.10
CA ARG A 199 2.43 -26.87 -12.53
C ARG A 199 3.79 -27.54 -12.55
N ALA A 200 3.96 -28.58 -11.74
CA ALA A 200 5.13 -29.44 -11.83
C ALA A 200 5.05 -30.24 -13.14
N GLY A 201 6.12 -30.26 -13.92
CA GLY A 201 6.23 -31.22 -15.02
C GLY A 201 6.37 -32.64 -14.45
N ASP A 202 5.93 -33.65 -15.20
CA ASP A 202 5.94 -35.08 -14.82
C ASP A 202 7.31 -35.65 -14.36
N PHE A 203 8.39 -34.87 -14.47
CA PHE A 203 9.77 -35.30 -14.25
C PHE A 203 10.46 -34.69 -13.01
N GLY A 204 9.70 -34.24 -12.01
CA GLY A 204 10.28 -33.72 -10.76
C GLY A 204 11.11 -32.45 -10.93
N ALA A 205 10.93 -31.74 -12.05
CA ALA A 205 11.54 -30.44 -12.31
C ALA A 205 10.79 -29.34 -11.54
N GLU A 206 11.49 -28.22 -11.30
CA GLU A 206 10.93 -27.03 -10.66
C GLU A 206 9.59 -26.62 -11.31
N ALA A 207 8.59 -26.31 -10.48
CA ALA A 207 7.25 -26.03 -10.95
C ALA A 207 7.26 -24.84 -11.92
N VAL A 208 6.75 -25.05 -13.14
CA VAL A 208 6.71 -24.01 -14.16
C VAL A 208 5.63 -23.00 -13.78
N LYS A 209 6.02 -21.72 -13.75
CA LYS A 209 5.16 -20.60 -13.38
C LYS A 209 4.37 -20.11 -14.59
N TYR A 210 3.05 -20.23 -14.55
CA TYR A 210 2.12 -19.77 -15.57
C TYR A 210 1.30 -18.58 -15.06
N PRO A 211 1.69 -17.34 -15.34
CA PRO A 211 0.89 -16.16 -15.01
C PRO A 211 -0.43 -16.20 -15.80
N MET A 212 -1.55 -15.97 -15.12
CA MET A 212 -2.87 -16.16 -15.73
C MET A 212 -3.36 -14.91 -16.46
N PHE A 213 -3.73 -13.88 -15.70
CA PHE A 213 -4.31 -12.63 -16.17
C PHE A 213 -4.17 -11.56 -15.11
N TRP A 214 -4.18 -10.30 -15.52
CA TRP A 214 -4.19 -9.17 -14.59
C TRP A 214 -5.61 -8.74 -14.24
N VAL A 215 -5.81 -8.43 -12.97
CA VAL A 215 -7.00 -7.78 -12.44
C VAL A 215 -6.61 -6.43 -11.90
N ARG A 216 -7.31 -5.36 -12.29
CA ARG A 216 -7.12 -4.04 -11.67
C ARG A 216 -7.58 -4.10 -10.23
N TYR A 217 -6.71 -3.63 -9.34
CA TYR A 217 -6.99 -3.64 -7.91
C TYR A 217 -8.28 -2.86 -7.60
N ASP A 218 -8.47 -1.69 -8.23
CA ASP A 218 -9.65 -0.85 -8.02
C ASP A 218 -11.00 -1.51 -8.32
N ASP A 219 -11.03 -2.41 -9.31
CA ASP A 219 -12.24 -3.17 -9.65
C ASP A 219 -12.47 -4.34 -8.69
N LEU A 220 -11.40 -4.86 -8.09
CA LEU A 220 -11.42 -5.95 -7.12
C LEU A 220 -11.81 -5.47 -5.71
N ARG A 221 -11.38 -4.26 -5.31
CA ARG A 221 -11.55 -3.69 -3.96
C ARG A 221 -12.94 -3.85 -3.34
N PRO A 222 -14.07 -3.56 -4.03
CA PRO A 222 -15.39 -3.68 -3.44
C PRO A 222 -15.73 -5.09 -2.96
N TRP A 223 -15.08 -6.11 -3.50
CA TRP A 223 -15.33 -7.53 -3.21
C TRP A 223 -14.43 -8.08 -2.11
N ILE A 224 -13.26 -7.47 -1.92
CA ILE A 224 -12.23 -7.91 -0.98
C ILE A 224 -12.21 -7.06 0.31
N ALA A 225 -12.78 -5.84 0.28
CA ALA A 225 -12.84 -4.96 1.45
C ALA A 225 -13.81 -5.43 2.54
N SER A 226 -14.80 -6.26 2.20
CA SER A 226 -15.77 -6.84 3.15
C SER A 226 -15.34 -8.19 3.72
N GLN A 227 -14.28 -8.78 3.18
CA GLN A 227 -13.82 -10.12 3.55
C GLN A 227 -12.66 -10.01 4.53
N TYR A 228 -12.90 -10.48 5.75
CA TYR A 228 -11.93 -10.48 6.83
C TYR A 228 -11.05 -11.71 6.77
N ILE A 229 -9.76 -11.49 7.02
CA ILE A 229 -8.72 -12.52 6.94
C ILE A 229 -7.86 -12.52 8.20
N PHE A 230 -7.21 -13.65 8.42
CA PHE A 230 -6.14 -13.80 9.41
C PHE A 230 -4.82 -13.48 8.73
N THR A 231 -4.01 -12.61 9.33
CA THR A 231 -2.72 -12.18 8.78
C THR A 231 -1.54 -12.71 9.58
N ASP A 232 -1.79 -13.31 10.74
CA ASP A 232 -0.78 -13.72 11.70
C ASP A 232 -1.28 -14.93 12.48
N ASP A 233 -0.41 -15.92 12.68
CA ASP A 233 -0.70 -17.17 13.38
C ASP A 233 -0.82 -16.93 14.90
N ASP A 234 -0.10 -15.93 15.42
CA ASP A 234 -0.13 -15.57 16.83
C ASP A 234 -1.44 -14.85 17.20
N ASN A 235 -2.03 -14.12 16.23
CA ASN A 235 -3.24 -13.34 16.43
C ASN A 235 -4.31 -13.70 15.39
N ASN A 236 -5.01 -14.79 15.69
CA ASN A 236 -6.15 -15.32 14.92
C ASN A 236 -7.43 -14.48 15.02
N LEU A 237 -7.35 -13.19 15.36
CA LEU A 237 -8.51 -12.30 15.27
C LEU A 237 -8.54 -11.68 13.87
N ALA A 238 -9.62 -11.92 13.12
CA ALA A 238 -9.81 -11.39 11.77
C ALA A 238 -10.06 -9.87 11.79
N ARG A 239 -9.02 -9.09 12.08
CA ARG A 239 -9.05 -7.63 12.21
C ARG A 239 -8.87 -6.91 10.88
N HIS A 240 -8.21 -7.56 9.94
CA HIS A 240 -7.84 -6.99 8.65
C HIS A 240 -8.70 -7.59 7.55
N SER A 241 -9.14 -6.77 6.61
CA SER A 241 -9.70 -7.25 5.35
C SER A 241 -8.59 -7.52 4.34
N TYR A 242 -8.91 -8.21 3.25
CA TYR A 242 -8.00 -8.31 2.10
C TYR A 242 -7.62 -6.92 1.54
N ASP A 243 -8.53 -5.92 1.57
CA ASP A 243 -8.15 -4.54 1.16
C ASP A 243 -7.12 -3.95 2.13
N ASP A 244 -7.30 -4.13 3.43
CA ASP A 244 -6.35 -3.63 4.43
C ASP A 244 -4.98 -4.30 4.30
N TYR A 245 -4.94 -5.59 4.00
CA TYR A 245 -3.70 -6.34 3.78
C TYR A 245 -2.81 -5.71 2.71
N PHE A 246 -3.37 -5.41 1.53
CA PHE A 246 -2.61 -4.77 0.46
C PHE A 246 -2.33 -3.29 0.74
N ARG A 247 -3.28 -2.58 1.37
CA ARG A 247 -3.14 -1.14 1.62
C ARG A 247 -2.16 -0.81 2.74
N LEU A 248 -2.01 -1.70 3.72
CA LEU A 248 -1.02 -1.60 4.80
C LEU A 248 0.33 -2.20 4.41
N GLY A 249 0.43 -2.88 3.27
CA GLY A 249 1.66 -3.52 2.83
C GLY A 249 2.09 -4.68 3.74
N LEU A 250 1.12 -5.49 4.20
CA LEU A 250 1.39 -6.65 5.06
C LEU A 250 1.98 -7.85 4.30
N TYR A 251 2.15 -7.74 2.98
CA TYR A 251 2.72 -8.77 2.12
C TYR A 251 4.24 -8.69 2.06
N ASP A 252 4.88 -9.84 1.85
CA ASP A 252 6.31 -9.92 1.53
C ASP A 252 6.53 -10.37 0.07
N GLY A 253 7.31 -9.62 -0.69
CA GLY A 253 7.42 -9.82 -2.13
C GLY A 253 8.74 -9.38 -2.73
N ASP A 254 9.31 -10.27 -3.54
CA ASP A 254 10.54 -10.03 -4.28
C ASP A 254 10.30 -9.17 -5.52
N ILE A 255 11.07 -8.10 -5.69
CA ILE A 255 11.02 -7.28 -6.90
C ILE A 255 11.62 -8.08 -8.05
N TYR A 256 10.82 -8.41 -9.06
CA TYR A 256 11.29 -9.14 -10.26
C TYR A 256 11.44 -8.23 -11.47
N LYS A 257 10.72 -7.10 -11.50
CA LYS A 257 10.75 -6.14 -12.60
C LYS A 257 10.49 -4.73 -12.06
N THR A 258 11.10 -3.75 -12.71
CA THR A 258 10.82 -2.34 -12.45
C THR A 258 10.37 -1.70 -13.74
N ARG A 259 9.48 -0.69 -13.67
CA ARG A 259 9.16 0.11 -14.85
C ARG A 259 10.42 0.89 -15.26
N ASN A 260 11.12 0.36 -16.25
CA ASN A 260 12.36 0.89 -16.78
C ASN A 260 12.21 1.21 -18.28
N LEU A 261 13.09 2.06 -18.81
CA LEU A 261 13.01 2.50 -20.21
C LEU A 261 13.19 1.32 -21.19
N LYS A 262 14.02 0.34 -20.82
CA LYS A 262 14.33 -0.84 -21.63
C LYS A 262 13.25 -1.93 -21.54
N ASN A 263 12.26 -1.76 -20.66
CA ASN A 263 11.21 -2.73 -20.35
C ASN A 263 11.73 -4.16 -20.08
N LYS A 264 12.90 -4.27 -19.43
CA LYS A 264 13.54 -5.55 -19.10
C LYS A 264 13.26 -5.94 -17.65
N SER A 265 13.13 -7.24 -17.39
CA SER A 265 13.08 -7.74 -16.01
C SER A 265 14.42 -7.51 -15.30
N LEU A 266 14.44 -7.59 -13.97
CA LEU A 266 15.70 -7.50 -13.22
C LEU A 266 16.63 -8.66 -13.55
N MET A 267 16.09 -9.86 -13.77
CA MET A 267 16.85 -11.03 -14.21
C MET A 267 17.57 -10.81 -15.55
N GLN A 268 16.95 -10.09 -16.49
CA GLN A 268 17.57 -9.75 -17.77
C GLN A 268 18.62 -8.64 -17.67
N LEU A 269 18.58 -7.82 -16.61
CA LEU A 269 19.55 -6.75 -16.36
C LEU A 269 20.73 -7.23 -15.52
N HIS A 270 20.47 -8.12 -14.57
CA HIS A 270 21.41 -8.71 -13.63
C HIS A 270 21.21 -10.23 -13.66
N PRO A 271 21.89 -10.94 -14.59
CA PRO A 271 21.76 -12.40 -14.72
C PRO A 271 22.33 -13.15 -13.51
N ASP A 272 23.37 -12.59 -12.87
CA ASP A 272 24.02 -13.21 -11.73
C ASP A 272 23.15 -13.08 -10.46
N PRO A 273 22.89 -14.17 -9.71
CA PRO A 273 22.00 -14.15 -8.55
C PRO A 273 22.39 -13.15 -7.46
N ASP A 274 23.68 -13.03 -7.15
CA ASP A 274 24.19 -12.12 -6.12
C ASP A 274 24.00 -10.65 -6.52
N ASP A 275 24.24 -10.33 -7.79
CA ASP A 275 24.03 -9.00 -8.34
C ASP A 275 22.54 -8.66 -8.39
N LEU A 276 21.70 -9.64 -8.68
CA LEU A 276 20.24 -9.51 -8.66
C LEU A 276 19.74 -9.20 -7.25
N ALA A 277 20.19 -9.94 -6.23
CA ALA A 277 19.85 -9.70 -4.84
C ALA A 277 20.30 -8.30 -4.40
N ARG A 278 21.56 -7.92 -4.69
CA ARG A 278 22.07 -6.58 -4.41
C ARG A 278 21.27 -5.49 -5.12
N ALA A 279 20.83 -5.74 -6.36
CA ALA A 279 20.00 -4.81 -7.10
C ALA A 279 18.60 -4.66 -6.46
N ARG A 280 17.96 -5.76 -6.05
CA ARG A 280 16.69 -5.74 -5.30
C ARG A 280 16.84 -4.92 -4.01
N ASP A 281 17.84 -5.21 -3.20
CA ASP A 281 18.10 -4.52 -1.94
C ASP A 281 18.40 -3.03 -2.17
N SER A 282 19.20 -2.70 -3.19
CA SER A 282 19.48 -1.31 -3.52
C SER A 282 18.22 -0.57 -3.98
N ILE A 283 17.31 -1.23 -4.70
CA ILE A 283 16.05 -0.62 -5.13
C ILE A 283 15.13 -0.43 -3.93
N GLN A 284 14.95 -1.46 -3.09
CA GLN A 284 14.12 -1.40 -1.89
C GLN A 284 14.61 -0.29 -0.94
N ASN A 285 15.91 -0.27 -0.64
CA ASN A 285 16.52 0.78 0.18
C ASN A 285 16.30 2.19 -0.39
N ARG A 286 16.28 2.36 -1.73
CA ARG A 286 15.99 3.67 -2.34
C ARG A 286 14.54 4.08 -2.14
N LEU A 287 13.60 3.14 -2.15
CA LEU A 287 12.18 3.38 -1.89
C LEU A 287 11.98 3.78 -0.43
N ASP A 288 12.52 3.00 0.52
CA ASP A 288 12.34 3.22 1.96
C ASP A 288 13.09 4.47 2.47
N SER A 289 14.24 4.77 1.86
CA SER A 289 14.99 6.00 2.16
C SER A 289 14.53 7.22 1.38
N TYR A 290 13.55 7.09 0.47
CA TYR A 290 13.10 8.20 -0.36
C TYR A 290 12.62 9.35 0.54
N GLU A 291 11.64 9.10 1.40
CA GLU A 291 11.06 10.12 2.30
C GLU A 291 12.10 10.77 3.20
N LYS A 292 13.01 9.99 3.79
CA LYS A 292 14.08 10.47 4.67
C LYS A 292 15.00 11.50 3.98
N LYS A 293 15.13 11.45 2.65
CA LYS A 293 15.94 12.39 1.87
C LYS A 293 15.24 13.71 1.55
N LEU A 294 13.90 13.77 1.64
CA LEU A 294 13.17 15.02 1.42
C LEU A 294 13.23 15.94 2.66
N TRP A 295 13.37 15.36 3.85
CA TRP A 295 13.35 16.10 5.10
C TRP A 295 14.75 16.48 5.58
N VAL A 296 14.83 17.62 6.27
CA VAL A 296 16.07 18.02 6.97
C VAL A 296 16.22 17.12 8.20
N PRO A 297 17.35 16.41 8.36
CA PRO A 297 17.58 15.57 9.53
C PRO A 297 17.46 16.36 10.83
N SER A 298 16.87 15.75 11.86
CA SER A 298 16.76 16.37 13.18
C SER A 298 18.14 16.62 13.79
N LEU A 299 18.22 17.54 14.77
CA LEU A 299 19.51 17.84 15.43
C LEU A 299 20.14 16.59 16.10
N ASP A 300 19.30 15.70 16.63
CA ASP A 300 19.73 14.46 17.26
C ASP A 300 20.25 13.47 16.22
N GLU A 301 19.61 13.37 15.05
CA GLU A 301 20.13 12.57 13.92
C GLU A 301 21.46 13.11 13.39
N LEU A 302 21.62 14.44 13.35
CA LEU A 302 22.89 15.06 12.95
C LEU A 302 23.99 14.80 13.98
N ALA A 303 23.67 14.83 15.28
CA ALA A 303 24.62 14.47 16.33
C ALA A 303 25.02 13.00 16.23
N ALA A 304 24.04 12.09 16.09
CA ALA A 304 24.30 10.66 15.90
C ALA A 304 25.14 10.38 14.63
N ARG A 305 24.90 11.12 13.54
CA ARG A 305 25.69 10.98 12.31
C ARG A 305 27.13 11.47 12.48
N ARG A 306 27.35 12.52 13.27
CA ARG A 306 28.71 12.98 13.63
C ARG A 306 29.42 11.95 14.50
N GLU A 307 28.76 11.46 15.55
CA GLU A 307 29.31 10.42 16.41
C GLU A 307 29.63 9.12 15.64
N ALA A 308 28.76 8.72 14.70
CA ALA A 308 29.02 7.58 13.84
C ALA A 308 30.19 7.82 12.89
N ALA A 309 30.33 9.04 12.34
CA ALA A 309 31.47 9.40 11.49
C ALA A 309 32.78 9.45 12.29
N ASP A 310 32.75 9.98 13.52
CA ASP A 310 33.89 10.03 14.42
C ASP A 310 34.33 8.62 14.84
N LYS A 311 33.37 7.71 15.13
CA LYS A 311 33.64 6.28 15.38
C LYS A 311 34.21 5.57 14.16
N ALA A 312 33.62 5.77 12.98
CA ALA A 312 34.12 5.19 11.73
C ALA A 312 35.53 5.71 11.40
N ALA A 313 35.81 6.99 11.64
CA ALA A 313 37.14 7.57 11.50
C ALA A 313 38.13 7.01 12.52
N ALA A 314 37.71 6.78 13.77
CA ALA A 314 38.54 6.17 14.81
C ALA A 314 38.91 4.71 14.48
N ILE A 315 37.96 3.94 13.94
CA ILE A 315 38.16 2.56 13.45
C ILE A 315 39.09 2.58 12.22
N ALA A 316 38.85 3.46 11.24
CA ALA A 316 39.68 3.58 10.04
C ALA A 316 41.10 4.11 10.32
N ALA A 317 41.28 4.89 11.39
CA ALA A 317 42.58 5.36 11.87
C ALA A 317 43.35 4.32 12.72
N GLY A 318 42.79 3.11 12.90
CA GLY A 318 43.45 2.02 13.62
C GLY A 318 43.55 2.26 15.13
N THR A 319 42.67 3.07 15.71
CA THR A 319 42.70 3.42 17.15
C THR A 319 41.89 2.47 18.02
N GLU A 320 41.17 1.52 17.43
CA GLU A 320 40.46 0.46 18.13
C GLU A 320 40.81 -0.89 17.49
N ASP A 321 41.83 -1.53 18.04
CA ASP A 321 42.10 -2.96 17.86
C ASP A 321 41.36 -3.72 18.98
N GLY A 322 40.79 -4.87 18.63
CA GLY A 322 39.67 -5.49 19.35
C GLY A 322 39.92 -5.87 20.81
N SER A 323 38.90 -5.63 21.64
CA SER A 323 38.60 -6.52 22.77
C SER A 323 37.23 -7.18 22.55
N GLU A 324 37.20 -8.21 21.70
CA GLU A 324 36.20 -9.25 21.91
C GLU A 324 36.61 -10.06 23.14
N GLY A 325 35.92 -9.78 24.26
CA GLY A 325 35.88 -10.66 25.41
C GLY A 325 34.48 -11.24 25.53
N ILE A 326 34.29 -12.41 24.92
CA ILE A 326 33.16 -13.31 25.20
C ILE A 326 33.09 -13.56 26.71
N SER A 327 31.92 -13.40 27.31
CA SER A 327 31.48 -14.21 28.45
C SER A 327 29.96 -14.10 28.58
N ALA A 328 29.29 -15.12 28.04
CA ALA A 328 27.92 -15.42 28.38
C ALA A 328 27.87 -16.08 29.77
N ASP A 329 26.90 -15.60 30.55
CA ASP A 329 26.00 -16.37 31.39
C ASP A 329 26.36 -16.76 32.85
N SER A 330 25.33 -16.50 33.67
CA SER A 330 24.91 -17.12 34.91
C SER A 330 25.61 -16.79 36.24
N GLY A 331 24.79 -16.47 37.24
CA GLY A 331 25.03 -16.89 38.62
C GLY A 331 25.06 -15.80 39.68
N ASP A 332 23.89 -15.26 40.02
CA ASP A 332 23.61 -14.76 41.37
C ASP A 332 23.90 -15.86 42.40
N SER A 333 24.78 -15.58 43.38
CA SER A 333 24.65 -16.12 44.74
C SER A 333 25.60 -15.39 45.69
N GLY A 334 25.03 -14.94 46.80
CA GLY A 334 25.76 -14.24 47.85
C GLY A 334 26.44 -15.12 48.89
N ARG A 335 27.17 -14.40 49.76
CA ARG A 335 27.54 -14.64 51.17
C ARG A 335 28.89 -15.29 51.54
N SER A 336 29.63 -14.44 52.30
CA SER A 336 30.47 -14.71 53.49
C SER A 336 31.88 -15.29 53.21
N SER A 337 32.96 -14.97 53.94
CA SER A 337 33.15 -14.41 55.28
C SER A 337 34.56 -13.80 55.48
N ALA A 338 34.69 -12.94 56.50
CA ALA A 338 35.83 -12.69 57.42
C ALA A 338 37.28 -12.64 56.89
N ARG A 339 37.96 -11.46 56.92
CA ARG A 339 38.73 -10.85 58.05
C ARG A 339 40.22 -11.26 58.03
N VAL A 340 41.12 -10.29 57.82
CA VAL A 340 42.21 -9.87 58.75
C VAL A 340 43.18 -8.88 58.07
N SER A 341 43.59 -7.93 58.90
CA SER A 341 44.46 -6.76 58.76
C SER A 341 45.88 -6.96 58.23
N ARG A 342 46.46 -5.92 57.60
CA ARG A 342 47.56 -5.11 58.20
C ARG A 342 47.91 -3.87 57.37
N SER A 343 48.37 -2.86 58.10
CA SER A 343 48.68 -1.49 57.70
C SER A 343 50.09 -1.29 57.11
N LYS A 344 50.26 -0.28 56.23
CA LYS A 344 51.19 0.86 56.39
C LYS A 344 51.21 1.78 55.15
N ARG A 345 51.01 3.09 55.41
CA ARG A 345 51.88 4.24 55.04
C ARG A 345 52.35 4.26 53.56
N GLY A 346 51.92 5.15 52.67
CA GLY A 346 51.67 6.59 52.80
C GLY A 346 52.69 7.34 51.95
N VAL A 347 52.33 7.78 50.73
CA VAL A 347 53.01 8.84 49.97
C VAL A 347 51.95 9.63 49.21
N LYS A 348 51.89 10.93 49.49
CA LYS A 348 51.14 11.94 48.75
C LYS A 348 51.98 12.38 47.55
N SER A 349 51.42 12.40 46.36
CA SER A 349 51.88 13.27 45.26
C SER A 349 50.68 13.87 44.56
N ALA A 350 50.73 15.19 44.45
CA ALA A 350 49.71 16.06 43.91
C ALA A 350 49.84 16.21 42.37
N ALA A 351 48.79 16.84 41.80
CA ALA A 351 48.67 17.38 40.44
C ALA A 351 48.40 16.34 39.33
N SER A 352 47.51 16.53 38.36
CA SER A 352 46.67 17.68 37.98
C SER A 352 45.42 17.16 37.24
N LYS A 353 44.22 17.61 37.65
CA LYS A 353 42.97 17.40 36.88
C LYS A 353 42.87 18.49 35.82
N SER A 354 43.01 18.14 34.55
CA SER A 354 42.62 19.01 33.43
C SER A 354 41.09 19.09 33.36
N LYS A 355 40.55 20.31 33.47
CA LYS A 355 39.12 20.60 33.27
C LYS A 355 38.86 20.77 31.77
N PRO A 356 37.74 20.24 31.22
CA PRO A 356 37.34 20.56 29.85
C PRO A 356 36.83 22.00 29.74
N ALA A 357 37.17 22.64 28.62
CA ALA A 357 36.89 24.04 28.32
C ALA A 357 35.38 24.32 28.20
N LYS A 358 34.95 25.39 28.86
CA LYS A 358 33.58 25.90 28.90
C LYS A 358 33.30 26.70 27.62
N VAL A 359 32.57 26.10 26.67
CA VAL A 359 32.13 26.79 25.44
C VAL A 359 31.06 27.84 25.79
N LYS A 360 31.27 29.07 25.33
CA LYS A 360 30.43 30.24 25.57
C LYS A 360 29.10 30.12 24.80
N LYS A 361 27.96 30.21 25.51
CA LYS A 361 26.64 30.46 24.90
C LYS A 361 26.56 31.90 24.39
N PRO A 362 26.07 32.19 23.16
CA PRO A 362 25.75 33.56 22.76
C PRO A 362 24.51 34.08 23.51
N LYS A 363 24.53 35.38 23.81
CA LYS A 363 23.50 36.14 24.55
C LYS A 363 22.15 36.10 23.82
N ALA A 364 21.10 35.76 24.57
CA ALA A 364 19.71 35.94 24.15
C ALA A 364 19.38 37.44 23.98
N VAL A 365 18.80 37.79 22.83
CA VAL A 365 18.20 39.11 22.58
C VAL A 365 16.89 39.21 23.36
N LYS A 366 16.78 40.22 24.22
CA LYS A 366 15.58 40.52 25.01
C LYS A 366 14.48 41.08 24.10
N SER A 367 13.40 40.34 23.89
CA SER A 367 12.13 40.90 23.42
C SER A 367 11.28 41.34 24.61
N ARG A 368 10.89 42.62 24.62
CA ARG A 368 10.01 43.24 25.62
C ARG A 368 8.63 42.55 25.64
N SER A 369 8.20 42.16 26.84
CA SER A 369 6.85 41.68 27.14
C SER A 369 5.86 42.85 27.23
N THR A 370 4.78 42.81 26.44
CA THR A 370 3.56 43.61 26.66
C THR A 370 2.40 42.70 27.01
N ALA A 371 1.53 43.21 27.87
CA ALA A 371 0.72 42.50 28.83
C ALA A 371 -0.42 41.60 28.28
N THR A 372 -0.71 40.58 29.08
CA THR A 372 -1.87 39.69 29.11
C THR A 372 -3.22 40.42 29.13
N ARG A 373 -4.18 39.97 28.32
CA ARG A 373 -5.61 40.09 28.62
C ARG A 373 -6.34 38.79 28.26
N SER A 374 -6.57 37.96 29.27
CA SER A 374 -7.42 36.76 29.18
C SER A 374 -8.88 37.19 29.09
N VAL A 375 -9.63 36.71 28.08
CA VAL A 375 -11.08 36.84 28.06
C VAL A 375 -11.69 35.47 28.37
N ARG A 376 -12.32 35.40 29.53
CA ARG A 376 -13.05 34.24 30.05
C ARG A 376 -14.27 33.94 29.18
N ASN A 377 -14.37 32.67 28.81
CA ASN A 377 -15.55 31.82 28.74
C ASN A 377 -16.91 32.51 29.05
N ASN A 378 -17.78 32.60 28.05
CA ASN A 378 -19.20 32.90 28.24
C ASN A 378 -20.03 31.77 27.63
N ARG A 379 -20.36 30.78 28.47
CA ARG A 379 -21.48 29.86 28.27
C ARG A 379 -22.77 30.69 28.41
N LYS A 380 -23.53 30.86 27.33
CA LYS A 380 -24.95 31.25 27.42
C LYS A 380 -25.83 30.05 27.13
N ARG A 381 -26.58 29.67 28.16
CA ARG A 381 -27.88 29.01 28.03
C ARG A 381 -28.83 29.98 27.32
N ASN A 382 -29.54 29.48 26.32
CA ASN A 382 -31.00 29.51 26.21
C ASN A 382 -31.43 28.45 25.22
#